data_AF-A0A7S3AP02-F1
#
_entry.id   AF-A0A7S3AP02-F1
#
_cell.length_a   1.000
_cell.length_b   1.000
_cell.length_c   1.000
_cell.angle_alpha   90.00
_cell.angle_beta   90.00
_cell.angle_gamma   90.00
#
_symmetry.space_group_name_H-M   'P 1'
#
loop_
_entity.id
_entity.type
_entity.pdbx_description
1 polymer ?
#
loop_
_entity_poly.entity_id
_entity_poly.type
_entity_poly.pdbx_seq_one_letter_code
_entity_poly.pdbx_strand_id
1 'polypeptide(L)'
;AELFIAMGVPVLEMHSRKSQPQRTKVADQFREGTRLIMFSSDVSARGMDYPDVTAVVQVGLPSDKAQYIHRLGRTARAGKAGGGFLMLADYEQFFLNELRELPIKRRPALANE
;
A
#
# COMPACT_ATOMS: atom_id res chain seq x y z
N ALA A 1 -8.81 -4.95 11.05
CA ALA A 1 -9.26 -3.53 11.10
C ALA A 1 -9.43 -3.02 12.53
N GLU A 2 -9.85 -3.86 13.48
CA GLU A 2 -10.16 -3.47 14.88
C GLU A 2 -9.11 -2.59 15.55
N LEU A 3 -7.81 -2.91 15.42
CA LEU A 3 -6.72 -2.09 15.99
C LEU A 3 -6.76 -0.64 15.51
N PHE A 4 -6.89 -0.41 14.20
CA PHE A 4 -6.90 0.94 13.62
C PHE A 4 -8.17 1.71 14.01
N ILE A 5 -9.30 1.01 14.07
CA ILE A 5 -10.56 1.57 14.52
C ILE A 5 -10.47 1.98 16.00
N ALA A 6 -9.86 1.15 16.84
CA ALA A 6 -9.62 1.47 18.25
C ALA A 6 -8.70 2.69 18.42
N MET A 7 -7.77 2.92 17.49
CA MET A 7 -6.94 4.13 17.43
C MET A 7 -7.66 5.36 16.83
N GLY A 8 -8.95 5.25 16.50
CA GLY A 8 -9.72 6.34 15.89
C GLY A 8 -9.35 6.62 14.43
N VAL A 9 -8.70 5.67 13.75
CA VAL A 9 -8.30 5.79 12.34
C VAL A 9 -9.33 5.05 11.47
N PRO A 10 -10.08 5.75 10.61
CA PRO A 10 -11.01 5.12 9.70
C PRO A 10 -10.30 4.14 8.76
N VAL A 11 -10.93 2.97 8.56
CA VAL A 11 -10.41 1.92 7.68
C VAL A 11 -11.40 1.69 6.54
N LEU A 12 -10.88 1.75 5.32
CA LEU A 12 -11.58 1.39 4.09
C LEU A 12 -11.02 0.08 3.53
N GLU A 13 -11.82 -0.63 2.74
CA GLU A 13 -11.43 -1.90 2.13
C GLU A 13 -11.81 -1.97 0.64
N MET A 14 -10.87 -2.41 -0.21
CA MET A 14 -11.07 -2.58 -1.64
C MET A 14 -10.42 -3.87 -2.15
N HIS A 15 -11.22 -4.84 -2.60
CA HIS A 15 -10.69 -6.10 -3.12
C HIS A 15 -11.61 -6.72 -4.17
N SER A 16 -11.14 -7.77 -4.85
CA SER A 16 -11.85 -8.42 -5.98
C SER A 16 -13.25 -8.92 -5.62
N ARG A 17 -13.47 -9.34 -4.37
CA ARG A 17 -14.79 -9.78 -3.87
C ARG A 17 -15.81 -8.64 -3.62
N LYS A 18 -15.42 -7.36 -3.74
CA LYS A 18 -16.37 -6.23 -3.70
C LYS A 18 -16.93 -5.95 -5.10
N SER A 19 -18.19 -5.55 -5.18
CA SER A 19 -18.81 -5.15 -6.45
C SER A 19 -18.18 -3.86 -7.00
N GLN A 20 -18.28 -3.62 -8.31
CA GLN A 20 -17.74 -2.39 -8.91
C GLN A 20 -18.30 -1.10 -8.27
N PRO A 21 -19.61 -0.97 -7.99
CA PRO A 21 -20.15 0.21 -7.29
C PRO A 21 -19.56 0.40 -5.90
N GLN A 22 -19.35 -0.69 -5.14
CA GLN A 22 -18.70 -0.62 -3.83
C GLN A 22 -17.25 -0.13 -3.95
N ARG A 23 -16.50 -0.64 -4.94
CA ARG A 23 -15.13 -0.20 -5.21
C ARG A 23 -15.06 1.28 -5.60
N THR A 24 -15.97 1.75 -6.45
CA THR A 24 -16.05 3.18 -6.82
C THR A 24 -16.32 4.04 -5.59
N LYS A 25 -17.32 3.68 -4.77
CA LYS A 25 -17.62 4.42 -3.52
C LYS A 25 -16.42 4.51 -2.59
N VAL A 26 -15.71 3.40 -2.37
CA VAL A 26 -14.51 3.38 -1.52
C VAL A 26 -13.38 4.20 -2.13
N ALA A 27 -13.20 4.17 -3.45
CA ALA A 27 -12.20 4.98 -4.12
C ALA A 27 -12.44 6.48 -3.91
N ASP A 28 -13.70 6.91 -4.01
CA ASP A 28 -14.09 8.31 -3.82
C ASP A 28 -13.87 8.74 -2.37
N GLN A 29 -14.30 7.90 -1.41
CA GLN A 29 -14.03 8.13 0.02
C GLN A 29 -12.54 8.23 0.34
N PHE A 30 -11.71 7.39 -0.27
CA PHE A 30 -10.27 7.44 -0.06
C PHE A 30 -9.63 8.67 -0.69
N ARG A 31 -10.14 9.12 -1.84
CA ARG A 31 -9.65 10.30 -2.56
C ARG A 31 -9.95 11.61 -1.83
N GLU A 32 -11.13 11.71 -1.23
CA GLU A 32 -11.63 12.92 -0.57
C GLU A 32 -11.31 12.96 0.93
N GLY A 33 -11.13 11.79 1.54
CA GLY A 33 -10.91 11.68 2.98
C GLY A 33 -9.50 12.05 3.41
N THR A 34 -9.37 12.43 4.67
CA THR A 34 -8.08 12.68 5.32
C THR A 34 -7.93 11.78 6.54
N ARG A 35 -6.68 11.49 6.94
CA ARG A 35 -6.36 10.70 8.14
C ARG A 35 -7.02 9.30 8.19
N LEU A 36 -7.00 8.58 7.09
CA LEU A 36 -7.60 7.24 6.98
C LEU A 36 -6.63 6.25 6.33
N ILE A 37 -6.97 4.96 6.39
CA ILE A 37 -6.21 3.86 5.80
C ILE A 37 -7.14 3.08 4.87
N MET A 38 -6.63 2.65 3.71
CA MET A 38 -7.33 1.71 2.84
C MET A 38 -6.51 0.43 2.70
N PHE A 39 -7.12 -0.70 3.05
CA PHE A 39 -6.59 -2.02 2.70
C PHE A 39 -7.07 -2.37 1.31
N SER A 40 -6.15 -2.73 0.43
CA SER A 40 -6.50 -3.11 -0.93
C SER A 40 -5.68 -4.29 -1.45
N SER A 41 -6.31 -5.11 -2.29
CA SER A 41 -5.58 -6.01 -3.19
C SER A 41 -5.12 -5.25 -4.44
N ASP A 42 -4.56 -5.95 -5.42
CA ASP A 42 -4.10 -5.36 -6.70
C ASP A 42 -5.19 -4.68 -7.54
N VAL A 43 -6.45 -4.74 -7.12
CA VAL A 43 -7.55 -4.03 -7.77
C VAL A 43 -7.39 -2.51 -7.79
N SER A 44 -6.59 -1.94 -6.88
CA SER A 44 -6.29 -0.49 -6.85
C SER A 44 -4.95 -0.12 -7.51
N ALA A 45 -4.16 -1.10 -7.96
CA ALA A 45 -2.78 -0.88 -8.40
C ALA A 45 -2.66 -0.11 -9.73
N ARG A 46 -3.73 -0.05 -10.53
CA ARG A 46 -3.74 0.59 -11.85
C ARG A 46 -4.97 1.47 -12.04
N GLY A 47 -4.81 2.57 -12.77
CA GLY A 47 -5.92 3.43 -13.20
C GLY A 47 -6.59 4.28 -12.12
N MET A 48 -6.26 4.07 -10.84
CA MET A 48 -6.84 4.84 -9.73
C MET A 48 -5.91 5.98 -9.30
N ASP A 49 -6.43 7.20 -9.32
CA ASP A 49 -5.73 8.38 -8.84
C ASP A 49 -6.16 8.73 -7.42
N TYR A 50 -5.20 8.69 -6.50
CA TYR A 50 -5.34 9.05 -5.09
C TYR A 50 -4.31 10.16 -4.81
N PRO A 51 -4.72 11.43 -4.79
CA PRO A 51 -3.85 12.50 -4.37
C PRO A 51 -3.52 12.30 -2.89
N ASP A 52 -2.33 12.72 -2.46
CA ASP A 52 -1.97 12.80 -1.03
C ASP A 52 -1.78 11.49 -0.26
N VAL A 53 -1.58 10.36 -0.94
CA VAL A 53 -1.13 9.13 -0.26
C VAL A 53 0.26 9.36 0.33
N THR A 54 0.36 9.41 1.65
CA THR A 54 1.62 9.66 2.37
C THR A 54 2.50 8.42 2.51
N ALA A 55 1.90 7.23 2.51
CA ALA A 55 2.62 5.97 2.62
C ALA A 55 1.90 4.83 1.88
N VAL A 56 2.69 3.94 1.29
CA VAL A 56 2.24 2.64 0.76
C VAL A 56 2.94 1.55 1.54
N VAL A 57 2.16 0.71 2.21
CA VAL A 57 2.65 -0.51 2.87
C VAL A 57 2.23 -1.71 2.02
N GLN A 58 3.21 -2.38 1.42
CA GLN A 58 3.02 -3.60 0.65
C GLN A 58 3.28 -4.78 1.57
N VAL A 59 2.26 -5.62 1.78
CA VAL A 59 2.36 -6.82 2.61
C VAL A 59 2.35 -8.04 1.70
N GLY A 60 3.35 -8.90 1.86
CA GLY A 60 3.54 -10.11 1.06
C GLY A 60 4.16 -9.85 -0.31
N LEU A 61 4.48 -10.95 -0.98
CA LEU A 61 5.23 -10.96 -2.23
C LEU A 61 4.46 -10.33 -3.42
N PRO A 62 5.00 -9.31 -4.09
CA PRO A 62 4.54 -8.94 -5.43
C PRO A 62 4.92 -10.01 -6.46
N SER A 63 4.13 -10.17 -7.53
CA SER A 63 4.38 -11.13 -8.61
C SER A 63 5.69 -10.85 -9.34
N ASP A 64 6.05 -9.58 -9.47
CA ASP A 64 7.21 -9.10 -10.20
C ASP A 64 7.56 -7.65 -9.80
N LYS A 65 8.70 -7.18 -10.31
CA LYS A 65 9.17 -5.79 -10.13
C LYS A 65 8.17 -4.75 -10.61
N ALA A 66 7.47 -5.00 -11.72
CA ALA A 66 6.51 -4.04 -12.27
C ALA A 66 5.30 -3.89 -11.34
N GLN A 67 4.81 -4.98 -10.75
CA GLN A 67 3.73 -4.94 -9.76
C GLN A 67 4.16 -4.17 -8.50
N TYR A 68 5.38 -4.40 -8.00
CA TYR A 68 5.96 -3.60 -6.91
C TYR A 68 5.93 -2.10 -7.23
N ILE A 69 6.37 -1.70 -8.43
CA ILE A 69 6.38 -0.30 -8.87
C ILE A 69 4.97 0.26 -9.00
N HIS A 70 4.02 -0.49 -9.58
CA HIS A 70 2.63 -0.05 -9.72
C HIS A 70 1.94 0.22 -8.37
N ARG A 71 2.20 -0.66 -7.39
CA ARG A 71 1.74 -0.50 -6.00
C ARG A 71 2.39 0.72 -5.35
N LEU A 72 3.71 0.86 -5.45
CA LEU A 72 4.45 1.98 -4.85
C LEU A 72 4.05 3.33 -5.45
N GLY A 73 3.74 3.37 -6.76
CA GLY A 73 3.37 4.58 -7.49
C GLY A 73 2.07 5.27 -7.05
N ARG A 74 1.46 4.85 -5.92
CA ARG A 74 0.35 5.58 -5.29
C ARG A 74 0.82 6.74 -4.41
N THR A 75 2.04 6.69 -3.87
CA THR A 75 2.61 7.77 -3.02
C THR A 75 3.60 8.65 -3.78
N ALA A 76 4.09 9.71 -3.14
CA ALA A 76 5.11 10.62 -3.66
C ALA A 76 4.78 11.24 -5.04
N ARG A 77 3.49 11.51 -5.29
CA ARG A 77 3.01 12.08 -6.56
C ARG A 77 2.98 13.61 -6.52
N ALA A 78 3.09 14.22 -7.70
CA ALA A 78 3.01 15.67 -7.88
C ALA A 78 3.97 16.47 -6.97
N GLY A 79 5.20 15.97 -6.79
CA GLY A 79 6.24 16.60 -5.97
C GLY A 79 6.03 16.51 -4.45
N LYS A 80 4.98 15.80 -3.99
CA LYS A 80 4.71 15.61 -2.57
C LYS A 80 5.62 14.52 -1.99
N ALA A 81 5.94 14.63 -0.71
CA ALA A 81 6.68 13.60 0.01
C ALA A 81 5.83 12.32 0.15
N GLY A 82 6.51 11.17 0.27
CA GLY A 82 5.85 9.88 0.39
C GLY A 82 6.82 8.78 0.79
N GLY A 83 6.28 7.65 1.28
CA GLY A 83 7.07 6.52 1.74
C GLY A 83 6.55 5.17 1.26
N GLY A 84 7.46 4.27 0.92
CA GLY A 84 7.15 2.89 0.57
C GLY A 84 7.74 1.92 1.59
N PHE A 85 6.92 1.00 2.08
CA PHE A 85 7.36 -0.11 2.92
C PHE A 85 6.99 -1.43 2.23
N LEU A 86 7.94 -2.36 2.17
CA LEU A 86 7.72 -3.71 1.69
C LEU A 86 7.97 -4.67 2.85
N MET A 87 6.91 -5.34 3.29
CA MET A 87 6.94 -6.31 4.37
C MET A 87 6.95 -7.71 3.76
N LEU A 88 8.08 -8.38 3.90
CA LEU A 88 8.32 -9.74 3.41
C LEU A 88 8.50 -10.67 4.61
N ALA A 89 7.93 -11.87 4.51
CA ALA A 89 8.34 -12.98 5.37
C ALA A 89 9.76 -13.45 5.00
N ASP A 90 10.40 -14.21 5.90
CA ASP A 90 11.78 -14.66 5.68
C ASP A 90 11.94 -15.48 4.39
N TYR A 91 10.96 -16.33 4.08
CA TYR A 91 10.97 -17.15 2.85
C TYR A 91 10.68 -16.33 1.58
N GLU A 92 10.27 -15.07 1.69
CA GLU A 92 9.99 -14.16 0.56
C GLU A 92 11.20 -13.26 0.23
N GLN A 93 12.26 -13.26 1.04
CA GLN A 93 13.41 -12.37 0.89
C GLN A 93 14.13 -12.48 -0.47
N PHE A 94 13.99 -13.61 -1.17
CA PHE A 94 14.56 -13.81 -2.50
C PHE A 94 14.11 -12.75 -3.51
N PHE A 95 12.91 -12.18 -3.34
CA PHE A 95 12.38 -11.15 -4.22
C PHE A 95 13.16 -9.84 -4.17
N LEU A 96 13.93 -9.58 -3.11
CA LEU A 96 14.84 -8.44 -3.08
C LEU A 96 15.89 -8.51 -4.20
N ASN A 97 16.13 -9.70 -4.79
CA ASN A 97 16.96 -9.84 -5.97
C ASN A 97 16.38 -9.15 -7.21
N GLU A 98 15.05 -9.15 -7.37
CA GLU A 98 14.34 -8.45 -8.46
C GLU A 98 14.44 -6.92 -8.31
N LEU A 99 14.68 -6.44 -7.09
CA LEU A 99 14.69 -5.03 -6.74
C LEU A 99 16.09 -4.47 -6.49
N ARG A 100 17.16 -5.19 -6.84
CA ARG A 100 18.57 -4.80 -6.57
C ARG A 100 18.94 -3.41 -7.07
N GLU A 101 18.36 -3.01 -8.21
CA GLU A 101 18.58 -1.69 -8.83
C GLU A 101 17.88 -0.54 -8.08
N LEU A 102 17.01 -0.85 -7.13
CA LEU A 102 16.25 0.14 -6.37
C LEU A 102 16.93 0.42 -5.03
N PRO A 103 16.87 1.67 -4.53
CA PRO A 103 17.53 2.08 -3.29
C PRO A 103 16.75 1.60 -2.04
N ILE A 104 16.53 0.29 -1.91
CA ILE A 104 15.79 -0.31 -0.80
C ILE A 104 16.71 -0.50 0.40
N LYS A 105 16.33 0.11 1.52
CA LYS A 105 17.03 -0.05 2.79
C LYS A 105 16.29 -1.06 3.65
N ARG A 106 16.97 -2.14 4.05
CA ARG A 106 16.42 -3.08 5.03
C ARG A 106 16.27 -2.35 6.37
N ARG A 107 15.08 -2.43 6.95
CA ARG A 107 14.84 -2.02 8.33
C ARG A 107 14.93 -3.27 9.20
N PRO A 108 15.70 -3.26 10.30
CA PRO A 108 15.67 -4.37 11.24
C PRO A 108 14.24 -4.55 11.75
N ALA A 109 13.87 -5.78 12.09
CA ALA A 109 12.65 -6.02 12.84
C ALA A 109 12.66 -5.11 14.07
N LEU A 110 11.50 -4.56 14.43
CA LEU A 110 11.38 -3.83 15.69
C LEU A 110 11.84 -4.79 16.78
N ALA A 111 12.96 -4.47 17.44
CA ALA A 111 13.40 -5.21 18.59
C ALA A 111 12.24 -5.16 19.58
N ASN A 112 11.81 -6.32 20.08
CA ASN A 112 10.86 -6.38 21.17
C ASN A 112 11.59 -5.81 22.40
N GLU A 113 11.43 -4.52 22.66
CA GLU A 113 11.64 -3.94 23.99
C GLU A 113 10.43 -4.26 24.88
#